data_AF-A0A951X479-F1
#
_entry.id   AF-A0A951X479-F1
#
_cell.length_a   1.000
_cell.length_b   1.000
_cell.length_c   1.000
_cell.angle_alpha   90.00
_cell.angle_beta   90.00
_cell.angle_gamma   90.00
#
_symmetry.space_group_name_H-M   'P 1'
#
loop_
_entity.id
_entity.type
_entity.pdbx_description
1 polymer ?
#
loop_
_entity_poly.entity_id
_entity_poly.type
_entity_poly.pdbx_seq_one_letter_code
_entity_poly.pdbx_strand_id
1 'polypeptide(L)'
;MNALAARFAAHNVGSIFLYTHEAHPGEFYPHLTSMEQKYKHAAALRDVLGVTRPIVLDSLDGACHRAYGSMPNMTWIFNRSGVPIYKSDWTDHHSVANALEYFIDVVDRRRARQRLAPFRVERLDYRNQDQEAFYAGLARNGPKAVEEFRQAFP
;
A
#
# COMPACT_ATOMS: atom_id res chain seq x y z
N MET A 1 3.07 7.58 3.34
CA MET A 1 1.59 7.45 3.32
C MET A 1 0.87 8.09 4.51
N ASN A 2 1.35 8.04 5.76
CA ASN A 2 0.65 8.65 6.90
C ASN A 2 0.36 10.15 6.72
N ALA A 3 1.36 10.94 6.34
CA ALA A 3 1.20 12.37 6.09
C ALA A 3 0.16 12.63 4.97
N LEU A 4 0.14 11.79 3.94
CA LEU A 4 -0.82 11.89 2.85
C LEU A 4 -2.25 11.62 3.34
N ALA A 5 -2.45 10.57 4.13
CA ALA A 5 -3.75 10.26 4.71
C ALA A 5 -4.26 11.40 5.62
N ALA A 6 -3.39 11.98 6.46
CA ALA A 6 -3.73 13.12 7.29
C ALA A 6 -4.13 14.36 6.45
N ARG A 7 -3.37 14.66 5.40
CA ARG A 7 -3.65 15.78 4.47
C ARG A 7 -5.03 15.63 3.82
N PHE A 8 -5.37 14.45 3.31
CA PHE A 8 -6.61 14.24 2.55
C PHE A 8 -7.82 13.87 3.43
N ALA A 9 -7.64 13.62 4.72
CA ALA A 9 -8.75 13.43 5.65
C ALA A 9 -9.69 14.66 5.68
N ALA A 10 -9.13 15.88 5.59
CA ALA A 10 -9.88 17.13 5.49
C ALA A 10 -10.77 17.22 4.22
N HIS A 11 -10.57 16.33 3.25
CA HIS A 11 -11.35 16.24 2.01
C HIS A 11 -12.29 15.03 2.01
N ASN A 12 -12.58 14.47 3.20
CA ASN A 12 -13.41 13.28 3.39
C ASN A 12 -12.86 12.02 2.68
N VAL A 13 -11.53 11.92 2.56
CA VAL A 13 -10.86 10.71 2.06
C VAL A 13 -10.52 9.81 3.25
N GLY A 14 -11.14 8.64 3.30
CA GLY A 14 -10.74 7.57 4.24
C GLY A 14 -9.49 6.84 3.73
N SER A 15 -8.60 6.46 4.65
CA SER A 15 -7.41 5.68 4.32
C SER A 15 -7.21 4.56 5.33
N ILE A 16 -7.05 3.34 4.82
CA ILE A 16 -6.71 2.15 5.61
C ILE A 16 -5.40 1.55 5.11
N PHE A 17 -4.80 0.69 5.92
CA PHE A 17 -3.73 -0.21 5.51
C PHE A 17 -4.26 -1.65 5.62
N LEU A 18 -4.37 -2.35 4.49
CA LEU A 18 -4.74 -3.77 4.49
C LEU A 18 -3.46 -4.60 4.64
N TYR A 19 -3.32 -5.27 5.77
CA TYR A 19 -2.20 -6.18 6.03
C TYR A 19 -2.50 -7.56 5.41
N THR A 20 -1.73 -7.94 4.39
CA THR A 20 -1.91 -9.18 3.63
C THR A 20 -0.93 -10.27 4.10
N HIS A 21 0.00 -10.69 3.26
CA HIS A 21 1.05 -11.66 3.56
C HIS A 21 2.41 -10.99 3.55
N GLU A 22 3.37 -11.61 4.24
CA GLU A 22 4.78 -11.21 4.12
C GLU A 22 5.21 -11.35 2.66
N ALA A 23 5.59 -10.24 2.04
CA ALA A 23 6.10 -10.22 0.67
C ALA A 23 7.36 -11.10 0.52
N HIS A 24 8.20 -11.06 1.56
CA HIS A 24 9.44 -11.82 1.66
C HIS A 24 9.54 -12.39 3.08
N PRO A 25 8.93 -13.56 3.33
CA PRO A 25 9.05 -14.23 4.62
C PRO A 25 10.52 -14.45 4.98
N GLY A 26 10.91 -14.11 6.21
CA GLY A 26 12.29 -14.20 6.68
C GLY A 26 12.40 -14.83 8.06
N GLU A 27 13.52 -14.58 8.72
CA GLU A 27 13.87 -15.21 10.00
C GLU A 27 12.96 -14.71 11.13
N PHE A 28 12.75 -13.39 11.22
CA PHE A 28 11.96 -12.78 12.30
C PHE A 28 10.49 -12.62 11.93
N TYR A 29 10.19 -12.48 10.64
CA TYR A 29 8.82 -12.46 10.11
C TYR A 29 8.65 -13.62 9.12
N PRO A 30 8.48 -14.87 9.60
CA PRO A 30 8.30 -16.03 8.74
C PRO A 30 6.90 -16.05 8.10
N HIS A 31 6.68 -17.04 7.24
CA HIS A 31 5.39 -17.26 6.61
C HIS A 31 4.27 -17.36 7.67
N LEU A 32 3.15 -16.70 7.39
CA LEU A 32 1.99 -16.64 8.28
C LEU A 32 1.22 -17.97 8.26
N THR A 33 1.15 -18.63 9.42
CA THR A 33 0.42 -19.90 9.59
C THR A 33 -0.82 -19.77 10.49
N SER A 34 -1.04 -18.60 11.10
CA SER A 34 -2.21 -18.32 11.95
C SER A 34 -2.59 -16.84 11.97
N MET A 35 -3.85 -16.54 12.32
CA MET A 35 -4.31 -15.15 12.51
C MET A 35 -3.65 -14.47 13.71
N GLU A 36 -3.31 -15.21 14.76
CA GLU A 36 -2.59 -14.67 15.92
C GLU A 36 -1.19 -14.17 15.52
N GLN A 37 -0.46 -14.98 14.73
CA GLN A 37 0.83 -14.58 14.17
C GLN A 37 0.68 -13.34 13.27
N LYS A 38 -0.30 -13.34 12.36
CA LYS A 38 -0.59 -12.21 11.48
C LYS A 38 -0.88 -10.92 12.25
N TYR A 39 -1.63 -11.01 13.34
CA TYR A 39 -1.87 -9.88 14.24
C TYR A 39 -0.57 -9.36 14.86
N LYS A 40 0.30 -10.24 15.37
CA LYS A 40 1.60 -9.85 15.95
C LYS A 40 2.49 -9.15 14.92
N HIS A 41 2.57 -9.69 13.70
CA HIS A 41 3.35 -9.09 12.61
C HIS A 41 2.79 -7.71 12.21
N ALA A 42 1.47 -7.57 12.10
CA ALA A 42 0.84 -6.29 11.79
C ALA A 42 1.04 -5.24 12.89
N ALA A 43 1.00 -5.65 14.17
CA ALA A 43 1.32 -4.78 15.29
C ALA A 43 2.79 -4.35 15.27
N ALA A 44 3.72 -5.26 14.97
CA ALA A 44 5.13 -4.92 14.80
C ALA A 44 5.35 -3.93 13.65
N LEU A 45 4.70 -4.14 12.50
CA LEU A 45 4.74 -3.18 11.39
C LEU A 45 4.22 -1.79 11.80
N ARG A 46 3.11 -1.74 12.56
CA ARG A 46 2.58 -0.49 13.11
C ARG A 46 3.64 0.23 13.94
N ASP A 47 4.27 -0.48 14.87
CA ASP A 47 5.19 0.12 15.84
C ASP A 47 6.53 0.51 15.22
N VAL A 48 7.07 -0.32 14.33
CA VAL A 48 8.35 -0.08 13.65
C VAL A 48 8.25 1.02 12.59
N LEU A 49 7.17 1.05 11.81
CA LEU A 49 6.98 2.04 10.74
C LEU A 49 6.12 3.23 11.17
N GLY A 50 5.64 3.25 12.41
CA GLY A 50 4.78 4.29 12.95
C GLY A 50 3.47 4.44 12.15
N VAL A 51 2.85 3.36 11.68
CA VAL A 51 1.63 3.44 10.87
C VAL A 51 0.47 3.98 11.71
N THR A 52 -0.06 5.15 11.31
CA THR A 52 -1.14 5.84 12.05
C THR A 52 -2.53 5.58 11.46
N ARG A 53 -2.60 5.00 10.26
CA ARG A 53 -3.86 4.64 9.61
C ARG A 53 -4.44 3.38 10.26
N PRO A 54 -5.77 3.19 10.27
CA PRO A 54 -6.38 1.92 10.64
C PRO A 54 -5.77 0.77 9.83
N ILE A 55 -5.27 -0.25 10.54
CA ILE A 55 -4.78 -1.48 9.94
C ILE A 55 -5.90 -2.51 10.00
N VAL A 56 -6.26 -3.05 8.84
CA VAL A 56 -7.21 -4.14 8.71
C VAL A 56 -6.43 -5.38 8.28
N LEU A 57 -6.70 -6.53 8.88
CA LEU A 57 -6.05 -7.79 8.50
C LEU A 57 -6.88 -8.47 7.41
N ASP A 58 -6.22 -8.86 6.32
CA ASP A 58 -6.81 -9.81 5.38
C ASP A 58 -6.97 -11.19 6.04
N SER A 59 -7.77 -12.06 5.46
CA SER A 59 -7.88 -13.46 5.89
C SER A 59 -6.52 -14.16 5.83
N LEU A 60 -6.38 -15.26 6.58
CA LEU A 60 -5.15 -16.03 6.60
C LEU A 60 -4.79 -16.60 5.22
N ASP A 61 -5.80 -17.00 4.46
CA ASP A 61 -5.62 -17.48 3.09
C ASP A 61 -5.37 -16.33 2.11
N GLY A 62 -5.63 -15.06 2.45
CA GLY A 62 -5.32 -13.91 1.58
C GLY A 62 -6.38 -13.62 0.53
N ALA A 63 -7.65 -13.75 0.90
CA ALA A 63 -8.76 -13.59 -0.02
C ALA A 63 -8.79 -12.20 -0.67
N CYS A 64 -8.58 -11.12 0.10
CA CYS A 64 -8.50 -9.79 -0.46
C CYS A 64 -7.23 -9.60 -1.29
N HIS A 65 -6.07 -10.06 -0.81
CA HIS A 65 -4.81 -9.92 -1.53
C HIS A 65 -4.88 -10.49 -2.94
N ARG A 66 -5.44 -11.70 -3.08
CA ARG A 66 -5.69 -12.33 -4.39
C ARG A 66 -6.69 -11.57 -5.23
N ALA A 67 -7.82 -11.15 -4.63
CA ALA A 67 -8.87 -10.45 -5.36
C ALA A 67 -8.39 -9.09 -5.94
N TYR A 68 -7.43 -8.45 -5.29
CA TYR A 68 -6.95 -7.11 -5.66
C TYR A 68 -5.58 -7.11 -6.37
N GLY A 69 -5.01 -8.27 -6.70
CA GLY A 69 -3.91 -8.40 -7.67
C GLY A 69 -2.60 -9.01 -7.15
N SER A 70 -2.54 -9.48 -5.90
CA SER A 70 -1.42 -10.23 -5.31
C SER A 70 -0.04 -9.53 -5.25
N MET A 71 0.08 -8.25 -5.63
CA MET A 71 1.31 -7.48 -5.47
C MET A 71 1.55 -7.06 -4.00
N PRO A 72 2.81 -6.98 -3.53
CA PRO A 72 3.14 -6.87 -2.11
C PRO A 72 2.87 -5.49 -1.47
N ASN A 73 2.75 -4.42 -2.26
CA ASN A 73 2.55 -3.06 -1.75
C ASN A 73 1.66 -2.23 -2.69
N MET A 74 0.56 -2.80 -3.17
CA MET A 74 -0.36 -2.11 -4.07
C MET A 74 -1.17 -1.01 -3.39
N THR A 75 -1.70 -0.06 -4.17
CA THR A 75 -2.70 0.91 -3.71
C THR A 75 -3.92 0.90 -4.63
N TRP A 76 -5.10 0.96 -4.02
CA TRP A 76 -6.37 1.16 -4.68
C TRP A 76 -7.06 2.41 -4.12
N ILE A 77 -7.73 3.18 -4.98
CA ILE A 77 -8.64 4.26 -4.56
C ILE A 77 -10.03 3.91 -5.09
N PHE A 78 -11.01 3.99 -4.20
CA PHE A 78 -12.41 3.79 -4.51
C PHE A 78 -13.15 5.11 -4.37
N ASN A 79 -14.10 5.37 -5.26
CA ASN A 79 -15.04 6.46 -5.05
C ASN A 79 -16.07 6.10 -3.96
N ARG A 80 -16.93 7.05 -3.58
CA ARG A 80 -17.96 6.84 -2.54
C ARG A 80 -19.01 5.78 -2.88
N SER A 81 -19.11 5.34 -4.14
CA SER A 81 -19.97 4.26 -4.59
C SER A 81 -19.26 2.90 -4.62
N GLY A 82 -18.03 2.81 -4.12
CA GLY A 82 -17.24 1.58 -4.12
C GLY A 82 -16.62 1.22 -5.48
N VAL A 83 -16.62 2.14 -6.45
CA VAL A 83 -16.03 1.88 -7.77
C VAL A 83 -14.52 2.18 -7.72
N PRO A 84 -13.66 1.25 -8.15
CA PRO A 84 -12.24 1.52 -8.33
C PRO A 84 -12.00 2.63 -9.35
N ILE A 85 -11.24 3.65 -8.95
CA ILE A 85 -10.88 4.79 -9.81
C ILE A 85 -9.36 4.94 -9.99
N TYR A 86 -8.57 4.25 -9.16
CA TYR A 86 -7.12 4.17 -9.27
C TYR A 86 -6.65 2.81 -8.77
N LYS A 87 -5.69 2.23 -9.48
CA LYS A 87 -4.94 1.05 -9.10
C LYS A 87 -3.46 1.32 -9.38
N SER A 88 -2.61 0.99 -8.44
CA SER A 88 -1.17 0.86 -8.67
C SER A 88 -0.67 -0.45 -8.08
N ASP A 89 0.13 -1.17 -8.86
CA ASP A 89 0.78 -2.43 -8.44
C ASP A 89 1.87 -2.20 -7.38
N TRP A 90 2.33 -0.95 -7.23
CA TRP A 90 3.22 -0.53 -6.16
C TRP A 90 2.88 0.88 -5.65
N THR A 91 2.90 1.07 -4.34
CA THR A 91 2.55 2.34 -3.72
C THR A 91 3.69 3.32 -3.88
N ASP A 92 3.42 4.40 -4.61
CA ASP A 92 4.20 5.62 -4.58
C ASP A 92 3.31 6.78 -4.09
N HIS A 93 3.82 7.51 -3.11
CA HIS A 93 3.02 8.54 -2.45
C HIS A 93 2.77 9.77 -3.33
N HIS A 94 3.65 10.09 -4.29
CA HIS A 94 3.41 11.18 -5.24
C HIS A 94 2.32 10.79 -6.26
N SER A 95 2.39 9.57 -6.80
CA SER A 95 1.36 9.04 -7.71
C SER A 95 -0.02 9.01 -7.05
N VAL A 96 -0.10 8.56 -5.80
CA VAL A 96 -1.36 8.56 -5.04
C VAL A 96 -1.84 9.99 -4.75
N ALA A 97 -0.96 10.92 -4.39
CA ALA A 97 -1.32 12.32 -4.18
C ALA A 97 -1.93 12.95 -5.44
N ASN A 98 -1.26 12.80 -6.58
CA ASN A 98 -1.73 13.32 -7.87
C ASN A 98 -3.11 12.76 -8.23
N ALA A 99 -3.34 11.46 -8.01
CA ALA A 99 -4.63 10.83 -8.26
C ALA A 99 -5.73 11.40 -7.34
N LEU A 100 -5.45 11.56 -6.03
CA LEU A 100 -6.39 12.13 -5.08
C LEU A 100 -6.76 13.57 -5.43
N GLU A 101 -5.78 14.41 -5.74
CA GLU A 101 -5.98 15.80 -6.15
C GLU A 101 -6.87 15.89 -7.39
N TYR A 102 -6.56 15.09 -8.41
CA TYR A 102 -7.38 15.02 -9.63
C TYR A 102 -8.82 14.59 -9.35
N PHE A 103 -9.03 13.53 -8.58
CA PHE A 103 -10.39 13.02 -8.34
C PHE A 103 -11.22 13.92 -7.42
N ILE A 104 -10.57 14.66 -6.50
CA ILE A 104 -11.23 15.70 -5.71
C ILE A 104 -11.68 16.87 -6.60
N ASP A 105 -10.81 17.36 -7.48
CA ASP A 105 -11.17 18.38 -8.48
C ASP A 105 -12.34 17.91 -9.37
N VAL A 106 -12.32 16.66 -9.83
CA VAL A 106 -13.43 16.08 -10.61
C VAL A 106 -14.75 16.10 -9.84
N VAL A 107 -14.74 15.89 -8.52
CA VAL A 107 -15.96 16.00 -7.69
C VAL A 107 -16.50 17.42 -7.71
N ASP A 108 -15.64 18.43 -7.55
CA ASP A 108 -16.06 19.83 -7.53
C ASP A 108 -16.53 20.31 -8.91
N ARG A 109 -15.87 19.88 -9.99
CA ARG A 109 -16.30 20.14 -11.37
C ARG A 109 -17.66 19.53 -11.69
N ARG A 110 -17.94 18.31 -11.20
CA ARG A 110 -19.27 17.69 -11.32
C ARG A 110 -20.32 18.47 -10.53
N ARG A 111 -20.01 18.95 -9.32
CA ARG A 111 -20.91 19.82 -8.54
C ARG A 111 -21.22 21.13 -9.28
N ALA A 112 -20.23 21.67 -9.98
CA ALA A 112 -20.38 22.83 -10.87
C ALA A 112 -21.08 22.50 -12.21
N ARG A 113 -21.65 21.30 -12.38
CA ARG A 113 -22.37 20.84 -13.57
C ARG A 113 -21.55 20.87 -14.87
N GLN A 114 -20.22 20.75 -14.77
CA GLN A 114 -19.39 20.58 -15.96
C GLN A 114 -19.66 19.23 -16.63
N ARG A 115 -19.64 19.22 -17.97
CA ARG A 115 -19.79 17.99 -18.75
C ARG A 115 -18.44 17.26 -18.81
N LEU A 116 -18.33 16.15 -18.09
CA LEU A 116 -17.13 15.31 -18.04
C LEU A 116 -17.42 13.93 -18.63
N ALA A 117 -16.52 13.42 -19.48
CA ALA A 117 -16.57 12.06 -19.99
C ALA A 117 -15.39 11.26 -19.41
N PRO A 118 -15.62 10.06 -18.85
CA PRO A 118 -14.54 9.23 -18.31
C PRO A 118 -13.76 8.53 -19.43
N PHE A 119 -12.48 8.27 -19.17
CA PHE A 119 -11.62 7.39 -19.98
C PHE A 119 -10.65 6.63 -19.06
N ARG A 120 -9.99 5.60 -19.57
CA ARG A 120 -9.01 4.79 -18.83
C ARG A 120 -7.60 5.09 -19.31
N VAL A 121 -6.65 4.99 -18.39
CA VAL A 121 -5.22 5.20 -18.64
C VAL A 121 -4.47 4.03 -18.01
N GLU A 122 -3.47 3.53 -18.73
CA GLU A 122 -2.39 2.70 -18.20
C GLU A 122 -1.08 3.50 -18.33
N ARG A 123 -0.28 3.54 -17.27
CA ARG A 123 0.93 4.35 -17.21
C ARG A 123 2.05 3.58 -16.50
N LEU A 124 3.26 3.70 -17.04
CA LEU A 124 4.49 3.28 -16.38
C LEU A 124 5.09 4.46 -15.61
N ASP A 125 5.27 4.32 -14.31
CA ASP A 125 5.91 5.30 -13.44
C ASP A 125 7.21 4.74 -12.85
N TYR A 126 8.15 5.63 -12.53
CA TYR A 126 9.42 5.30 -11.90
C TYR A 126 9.49 5.89 -10.50
N ARG A 127 10.19 5.18 -9.60
CA ARG A 127 10.44 5.62 -8.23
C ARG A 127 11.93 5.59 -7.93
N ASN A 128 12.36 6.47 -7.04
CA ASN A 128 13.71 6.39 -6.49
C ASN A 128 13.85 5.11 -5.67
N GLN A 129 15.01 4.47 -5.79
CA GLN A 129 15.40 3.36 -4.94
C GLN A 129 16.43 3.86 -3.94
N ASP A 130 16.11 3.76 -2.66
CA ASP A 130 17.06 3.99 -1.58
C ASP A 130 17.63 2.64 -1.16
N GLN A 131 18.82 2.34 -1.67
CA GLN A 131 19.46 1.05 -1.47
C GLN A 131 19.88 0.84 -0.01
N GLU A 132 20.30 1.90 0.67
CA GLU A 132 20.70 1.83 2.09
C GLU A 132 19.48 1.54 2.96
N ALA A 133 18.38 2.29 2.77
CA ALA A 133 17.14 2.05 3.49
C ALA A 133 16.56 0.67 3.18
N PHE A 134 16.71 0.18 1.95
CA PHE A 134 16.30 -1.16 1.56
C PHE A 134 17.06 -2.24 2.35
N TYR A 135 18.40 -2.19 2.38
CA TYR A 135 19.20 -3.15 3.14
C TYR A 135 19.00 -3.04 4.65
N ALA A 136 18.81 -1.83 5.17
CA ALA A 136 18.43 -1.63 6.57
C ALA A 136 17.06 -2.28 6.88
N GLY A 137 16.13 -2.22 5.93
CA GLY A 137 14.85 -2.94 6.01
C GLY A 137 15.02 -4.45 6.05
N LEU A 138 15.86 -5.02 5.18
CA LEU A 138 16.15 -6.47 5.18
C LEU A 138 16.78 -6.91 6.50
N ALA A 139 17.75 -6.16 7.02
CA ALA A 139 18.43 -6.49 8.27
C ALA A 139 17.48 -6.55 9.48
N ARG A 140 16.38 -5.78 9.45
CA ARG A 140 15.32 -5.86 10.48
C ARG A 140 14.54 -7.17 10.47
N ASN A 141 14.60 -7.94 9.37
CA ASN A 141 13.99 -9.27 9.24
C ASN A 141 15.00 -10.42 9.52
N GLY A 142 16.19 -10.08 10.02
CA GLY A 142 17.25 -11.01 10.38
C GLY A 142 18.45 -10.96 9.42
N PRO A 143 19.67 -11.32 9.88
CA PRO A 143 20.88 -11.30 9.06
C PRO A 143 20.78 -12.23 7.84
N LYS A 144 20.03 -13.33 7.97
CA LYS A 144 19.79 -14.27 6.87
C LYS A 144 19.11 -13.61 5.66
N ALA A 145 18.16 -12.70 5.88
CA ALA A 145 17.45 -12.02 4.79
C ALA A 145 18.38 -11.15 3.93
N VAL A 146 19.42 -10.56 4.55
CA VAL A 146 20.43 -9.76 3.83
C VAL A 146 21.32 -10.66 2.99
N GLU A 147 21.75 -11.79 3.55
CA GLU A 147 22.62 -12.74 2.87
C GLU A 147 21.92 -13.38 1.67
N GLU A 148 20.70 -13.89 1.85
CA GLU A 148 19.92 -14.49 0.77
C GLU A 148 19.63 -13.49 -0.35
N PHE A 149 19.35 -12.23 -0.04
CA PHE A 149 19.12 -11.22 -1.06
C PHE A 149 20.40 -10.95 -1.89
N ARG A 150 21.56 -10.84 -1.24
CA ARG A 150 22.85 -10.65 -1.93
C ARG A 150 23.20 -11.84 -2.83
N GLN A 151 22.88 -13.06 -2.40
CA GLN A 151 23.12 -14.26 -3.19
C GLN A 151 22.18 -14.37 -4.40
N ALA A 152 20.92 -13.94 -4.25
CA ALA A 152 19.92 -14.02 -5.32
C ALA A 152 20.10 -12.94 -6.41
N PHE A 153 20.66 -11.79 -6.05
CA PHE A 153 20.83 -10.64 -6.95
C PHE A 153 22.28 -10.11 -6.88
N PRO A 154 23.23 -10.80 -7.53
CA PRO A 154 24.66 -10.42 -7.53
C PRO A 154 24.95 -9.13 -8.29
#